data_AF-A0AA96XJM1-F1
#
_entry.id   AF-A0AA96XJM1-F1
#
_cell.length_a   1.000
_cell.length_b   1.000
_cell.length_c   1.000
_cell.angle_alpha   90.00
_cell.angle_beta   90.00
_cell.angle_gamma   90.00
#
_symmetry.space_group_name_H-M   'P 1'
#
loop_
_entity.id
_entity.type
_entity.pdbx_description
1 polymer ?
#
loop_
_entity_poly.entity_id
_entity_poly.type
_entity_poly.pdbx_seq_one_letter_code
_entity_poly.pdbx_strand_id
1 'polypeptide(L)'
;MRPEPLSLDSEAMSALHALARREGVSPFTAVLALMQLWLHRLSSQPHVVVASPFSGRVLPGAERQVGYFANVLPLCTEVAGTPSFRALLRRAWDVVGHATANQEVPFKRIADAVQPDAPRTAPPLAQALLLLDSPASLSFNGLGTTYLDGESIFPAYDVVLHLIERPEGGTLGFLATDSALFTSATAQRMARAFEQLLTEAVRTPDAPLTRLSLLSSQQRAQVLATLDGGPQDIPEGACIHTLFEAQVRRSPHAPAVAHGDSTWSYAELNARANALAARLLSRGMQPEERVGVVMEPSNQGMAALLGILKAGGAYVPLDAGWPEPRKRSVLTRSGCSGCGWMRRRWRHTRAWCPTWRCRPSPRTSPRTWSPAPGTSRPRKWRTSSSRPAPPASPRASWWSTAAW
;
A
#
# COMPACT_ATOMS: atom_id res chain seq x y z
N MET A 1 2.15 26.76 -7.90
CA MET A 1 0.93 25.94 -7.91
C MET A 1 0.56 25.60 -9.33
N ARG A 2 0.34 24.33 -9.65
CA ARG A 2 -0.12 23.88 -10.96
C ARG A 2 -1.61 23.53 -10.86
N PRO A 3 -2.51 24.28 -11.51
CA PRO A 3 -3.94 23.95 -11.55
C PRO A 3 -4.20 22.81 -12.54
N GLU A 4 -5.05 21.88 -12.14
CA GLU A 4 -5.67 20.88 -13.00
C GLU A 4 -7.20 21.09 -12.91
N PRO A 5 -7.91 21.29 -14.04
CA PRO A 5 -9.35 21.48 -14.03
C PRO A 5 -10.06 20.19 -13.60
N LEU A 6 -11.15 20.34 -12.85
CA LEU A 6 -12.03 19.25 -12.45
C LEU A 6 -13.24 19.19 -13.35
N SER A 7 -13.53 18.00 -13.86
CA SER A 7 -14.76 17.66 -14.58
C SER A 7 -15.83 17.24 -13.58
N LEU A 8 -16.39 18.21 -12.87
CA LEU A 8 -17.45 17.98 -11.89
C LEU A 8 -18.79 17.77 -12.61
N ASP A 9 -19.26 16.52 -12.61
CA ASP A 9 -20.58 16.19 -13.15
C ASP A 9 -21.68 16.98 -12.43
N SER A 10 -22.53 17.66 -13.21
CA SER A 10 -23.56 18.55 -12.69
C SER A 10 -24.64 17.78 -11.94
N GLU A 11 -24.94 16.54 -12.36
CA GLU A 11 -25.87 15.66 -11.66
C GLU A 11 -25.29 15.23 -10.30
N ALA A 12 -24.02 14.79 -10.27
CA ALA A 12 -23.35 14.42 -9.03
C ALA A 12 -23.24 15.59 -8.03
N MET A 13 -22.92 16.81 -8.49
CA MET A 13 -22.90 18.02 -7.64
C MET A 13 -24.29 18.38 -7.12
N SER A 14 -25.31 18.32 -7.97
CA SER A 14 -26.70 18.55 -7.57
C SER A 14 -27.16 17.51 -6.53
N ALA A 15 -26.78 16.25 -6.72
CA ALA A 15 -27.04 15.17 -5.78
C ALA A 15 -26.31 15.38 -4.44
N LEU A 16 -25.07 15.88 -4.46
CA LEU A 16 -24.34 16.25 -3.25
C LEU A 16 -25.06 17.38 -2.48
N HIS A 17 -25.51 18.42 -3.18
CA HIS A 17 -26.29 19.50 -2.58
C HIS A 17 -27.63 19.03 -2.04
N ALA A 18 -28.31 18.12 -2.74
CA ALA A 18 -29.54 17.51 -2.27
C ALA A 18 -29.33 16.65 -1.02
N LEU A 19 -28.23 15.90 -0.96
CA LEU A 19 -27.83 15.13 0.21
C LEU A 19 -27.52 16.04 1.40
N ALA A 20 -26.77 17.13 1.16
CA ALA A 20 -26.45 18.13 2.18
C ALA A 20 -27.74 18.73 2.79
N ARG A 21 -28.70 19.13 1.93
CA ARG A 21 -30.02 19.63 2.37
C ARG A 21 -30.80 18.60 3.19
N ARG A 22 -30.79 17.32 2.80
CA ARG A 22 -31.49 16.25 3.54
C ARG A 22 -30.88 15.99 4.92
N GLU A 23 -29.56 16.12 5.05
CA GLU A 23 -28.87 15.98 6.34
C GLU A 23 -28.84 17.27 7.16
N GLY A 24 -29.39 18.37 6.64
CA GLY A 24 -29.41 19.66 7.35
C GLY A 24 -28.04 20.36 7.43
N VAL A 25 -27.13 20.06 6.51
CA VAL A 25 -25.77 20.62 6.48
C VAL A 25 -25.57 21.55 5.27
N SER A 26 -24.59 22.46 5.34
CA SER A 26 -24.31 23.39 4.24
C SER A 26 -23.61 22.69 3.07
N PRO A 27 -23.74 23.21 1.82
CA PRO A 27 -22.97 22.73 0.67
C PRO A 27 -21.45 22.71 0.94
N PHE A 28 -20.95 23.75 1.63
CA PHE A 28 -19.56 23.82 2.10
C PHE A 28 -19.17 22.60 2.94
N THR A 29 -19.99 22.23 3.92
CA THR A 29 -19.73 21.08 4.79
C THR A 29 -19.66 19.78 3.99
N ALA A 30 -20.50 19.65 2.96
CA ALA A 30 -20.52 18.47 2.10
C ALA A 30 -19.25 18.35 1.24
N VAL A 31 -18.80 19.45 0.65
CA VAL A 31 -17.53 19.50 -0.10
C VAL A 31 -16.33 19.27 0.83
N LEU A 32 -16.33 19.85 2.03
CA LEU A 32 -15.30 19.63 3.04
C LEU A 32 -15.20 18.15 3.43
N ALA A 33 -16.33 17.50 3.73
CA ALA A 33 -16.36 16.08 4.06
C ALA A 33 -15.84 15.21 2.91
N LEU A 34 -16.18 15.55 1.67
CA LEU A 34 -15.69 14.87 0.49
C LEU A 34 -14.17 15.04 0.31
N MET A 35 -13.65 16.26 0.47
CA MET A 35 -12.22 16.53 0.41
C MET A 35 -11.45 15.82 1.53
N GLN A 36 -11.99 15.80 2.75
CA GLN A 36 -11.39 15.11 3.88
C GLN A 36 -11.38 13.59 3.67
N LEU A 37 -12.46 13.02 3.13
CA LEU A 37 -12.50 11.62 2.71
C LEU A 37 -11.44 11.33 1.65
N TRP A 38 -11.35 12.16 0.63
CA TRP A 38 -10.39 12.00 -0.46
C TRP A 38 -8.95 11.99 0.06
N LEU A 39 -8.58 12.98 0.88
CA LEU A 39 -7.25 13.04 1.52
C LEU A 39 -7.01 11.88 2.49
N HIS A 40 -8.02 11.46 3.25
CA HIS A 40 -7.94 10.26 4.10
C HIS A 40 -7.60 9.02 3.26
N ARG A 41 -8.25 8.85 2.10
CA ARG A 41 -8.03 7.69 1.23
C ARG A 41 -6.67 7.70 0.53
N LEU A 42 -6.09 8.87 0.30
CA LEU A 42 -4.74 9.02 -0.26
C LEU A 42 -3.63 8.84 0.79
N SER A 43 -3.86 9.31 2.02
CA SER A 43 -2.83 9.37 3.08
C SER A 43 -2.96 8.29 4.14
N SER A 44 -4.10 7.61 4.22
CA SER A 44 -4.49 6.70 5.32
C SER A 44 -4.45 7.33 6.72
N GLN A 45 -4.48 8.66 6.83
CA GLN A 45 -4.45 9.36 8.11
C GLN A 45 -5.82 9.35 8.80
N PRO A 46 -5.91 9.02 10.10
CA PRO A 46 -7.19 8.93 10.81
C PRO A 46 -7.85 10.29 11.04
N HIS A 47 -7.05 11.35 11.20
CA HIS A 47 -7.49 12.74 11.31
C HIS A 47 -7.00 13.52 10.11
N VAL A 48 -7.90 14.25 9.45
CA VAL A 48 -7.59 15.06 8.28
C VAL A 48 -7.92 16.51 8.58
N VAL A 49 -6.92 17.38 8.41
CA VAL A 49 -7.06 18.82 8.59
C VAL A 49 -7.10 19.51 7.23
N VAL A 50 -8.16 20.25 6.98
CA VAL A 50 -8.31 21.11 5.80
C VAL A 50 -8.51 22.54 6.27
N ALA A 51 -7.69 23.46 5.78
CA ALA A 51 -7.86 24.88 6.02
C ALA A 51 -8.98 25.42 5.12
N SER A 52 -9.71 26.42 5.60
CA SER A 52 -10.64 27.19 4.76
C SER A 52 -10.82 28.62 5.30
N PRO A 53 -10.93 29.65 4.43
CA PRO A 53 -11.18 31.01 4.85
C PRO A 53 -12.64 31.20 5.28
N PHE A 54 -12.82 31.82 6.44
CA PHE A 54 -14.10 32.35 6.92
C PHE A 54 -14.10 33.86 6.72
N SER A 55 -15.28 34.46 6.50
CA SER A 55 -15.38 35.89 6.14
C SER A 55 -14.79 36.81 7.21
N GLY A 56 -14.84 36.42 8.49
CA GLY A 56 -14.44 37.22 9.65
C GLY A 56 -15.28 38.49 9.86
N ARG A 57 -16.36 38.66 9.09
CA ARG A 57 -17.28 39.81 9.15
C ARG A 57 -18.44 39.51 10.10
N VAL A 58 -18.11 39.28 11.37
CA VAL A 58 -19.09 38.91 12.41
C VAL A 58 -19.80 40.10 13.05
N LEU A 59 -19.19 41.29 12.96
CA LEU A 59 -19.74 42.50 13.57
C LEU A 59 -20.78 43.19 12.67
N PRO A 60 -21.88 43.71 13.24
CA PRO A 60 -22.84 44.52 12.49
C PRO A 60 -22.15 45.66 11.73
N GLY A 61 -22.49 45.83 10.45
CA GLY A 61 -21.92 46.86 9.59
C GLY A 61 -20.57 46.52 8.95
N ALA A 62 -19.88 45.45 9.39
CA ALA A 62 -18.63 45.00 8.77
C ALA A 62 -18.83 44.45 7.34
N GLU A 63 -20.05 44.03 7.00
CA GLU A 63 -20.42 43.50 5.67
C GLU A 63 -20.08 44.46 4.51
N ARG A 64 -20.21 45.77 4.75
CA ARG A 64 -20.02 46.82 3.72
C ARG A 64 -18.64 47.48 3.77
N GLN A 65 -17.76 47.03 4.67
CA GLN A 65 -16.45 47.64 4.85
C GLN A 65 -15.43 47.07 3.87
N VAL A 66 -14.64 47.95 3.26
CA VAL A 66 -13.48 47.55 2.46
C VAL A 66 -12.32 47.26 3.40
N GLY A 67 -11.74 46.05 3.31
CA GLY A 67 -10.64 45.61 4.15
C GLY A 67 -10.45 44.10 4.13
N TYR A 68 -9.34 43.63 4.73
CA TYR A 68 -9.03 42.21 4.87
C TYR A 68 -9.56 41.68 6.20
N PHE A 69 -10.64 40.89 6.14
CA PHE A 69 -11.30 40.30 7.31
C PHE A 69 -11.18 38.78 7.35
N ALA A 70 -10.75 38.15 6.25
CA ALA A 70 -10.75 36.70 6.13
C ALA A 70 -9.84 36.06 7.18
N ASN A 71 -10.38 35.10 7.93
CA ASN A 71 -9.63 34.30 8.90
C ASN A 71 -9.63 32.85 8.42
N VAL A 72 -8.44 32.27 8.22
CA VAL A 72 -8.31 30.89 7.77
C VAL A 72 -8.32 29.97 8.98
N LEU A 73 -9.30 29.05 9.05
CA LEU A 73 -9.44 28.14 10.17
C LEU A 73 -9.05 26.71 9.77
N PRO A 74 -8.29 25.98 10.61
CA PRO A 74 -8.00 24.56 10.39
C PRO A 74 -9.18 23.70 10.83
N LEU A 75 -9.79 22.98 9.89
CA LEU A 75 -10.94 22.11 10.13
C LEU A 75 -10.47 20.66 10.22
N CYS A 76 -10.32 20.15 11.44
CA CYS A 76 -9.83 18.81 11.73
C CYS A 76 -11.01 17.84 11.97
N THR A 77 -11.14 16.83 11.11
CA THR A 77 -12.18 15.79 11.24
C THR A 77 -11.54 14.41 11.38
N GLU A 78 -12.05 13.59 12.30
CA GLU A 78 -11.72 12.17 12.38
C GLU A 78 -12.51 11.36 11.34
N VAL A 79 -11.80 10.74 10.40
CA VAL A 79 -12.37 9.92 9.31
C VAL A 79 -12.24 8.41 9.62
N ALA A 80 -11.52 8.05 10.69
CA ALA A 80 -11.30 6.67 11.11
C ALA A 80 -12.59 5.92 11.51
N GLY A 81 -12.49 4.57 11.58
CA GLY A 81 -13.55 3.69 12.07
C GLY A 81 -14.55 3.20 11.01
N THR A 82 -14.20 3.29 9.72
CA THR A 82 -15.07 2.87 8.60
C THR A 82 -16.51 3.43 8.66
N PRO A 83 -16.72 4.75 8.93
CA PRO A 83 -18.07 5.31 8.93
C PRO A 83 -18.67 5.27 7.51
N SER A 84 -19.93 5.65 7.36
CA SER A 84 -20.52 5.97 6.07
C SER A 84 -20.23 7.42 5.67
N PHE A 85 -20.49 7.80 4.42
CA PHE A 85 -20.35 9.20 4.01
C PHE A 85 -21.34 10.10 4.77
N ARG A 86 -22.56 9.62 5.02
CA ARG A 86 -23.54 10.33 5.86
C ARG A 86 -23.04 10.60 7.28
N ALA A 87 -22.39 9.62 7.90
CA ALA A 87 -21.80 9.79 9.22
C ALA A 87 -20.62 10.78 9.19
N LEU A 88 -19.82 10.78 8.13
CA LEU A 88 -18.75 11.77 7.95
C LEU A 88 -19.29 13.20 7.77
N LEU A 89 -20.39 13.38 7.03
CA LEU A 89 -21.05 14.67 6.89
C LEU A 89 -21.45 15.28 8.25
N ARG A 90 -21.99 14.46 9.14
CA ARG A 90 -22.36 14.90 10.51
C ARG A 90 -21.13 15.31 11.33
N ARG A 91 -20.05 14.52 11.29
CA ARG A 91 -18.79 14.87 11.96
C ARG A 91 -18.22 16.18 11.42
N ALA A 92 -18.21 16.36 10.10
CA ALA A 92 -17.74 17.59 9.47
C ALA A 92 -18.63 18.78 9.84
N TRP A 93 -19.95 18.58 9.95
CA TRP A 93 -20.89 19.61 10.39
C TRP A 93 -20.62 20.07 11.83
N ASP A 94 -20.37 19.14 12.75
CA ASP A 94 -20.00 19.48 14.15
C ASP A 94 -18.70 20.32 14.17
N VAL A 95 -17.70 19.94 13.37
CA VAL A 95 -16.42 20.66 13.25
C VAL A 95 -16.62 22.06 12.68
N VAL A 96 -17.42 22.19 11.61
CA VAL A 96 -17.74 23.50 10.99
C VAL A 96 -18.50 24.38 11.98
N GLY A 97 -19.51 23.85 12.68
CA GLY A 97 -20.26 24.58 13.70
C GLY A 97 -19.38 25.09 14.83
N HIS A 98 -18.47 24.25 15.32
CA HIS A 98 -17.48 24.65 16.33
C HIS A 98 -16.52 25.73 15.81
N ALA A 99 -16.05 25.61 14.57
CA ALA A 99 -15.19 26.61 13.94
C ALA A 99 -15.92 27.96 13.75
N THR A 100 -17.17 27.94 13.29
CA THR A 100 -18.01 29.15 13.14
C THR A 100 -18.25 29.85 14.47
N ALA A 101 -18.53 29.10 15.55
CA ALA A 101 -18.74 29.65 16.89
C ALA A 101 -17.48 30.33 17.46
N ASN A 102 -16.29 29.96 16.99
CA ASN A 102 -14.99 30.47 17.46
C ASN A 102 -14.20 31.21 16.37
N GLN A 103 -14.87 31.65 15.29
CA GLN A 103 -14.20 32.17 14.09
C GLN A 103 -13.41 33.48 14.30
N GLU A 104 -13.63 34.15 15.44
CA GLU A 104 -12.93 35.37 15.83
C GLU A 104 -11.49 35.12 16.31
N VAL A 105 -11.16 33.88 16.70
CA VAL A 105 -9.82 33.54 17.17
C VAL A 105 -8.83 33.61 15.99
N PRO A 106 -7.83 34.50 16.00
CA PRO A 106 -6.91 34.61 14.88
C PRO A 106 -6.12 33.33 14.67
N PHE A 107 -5.98 32.88 13.41
CA PHE A 107 -5.23 31.67 13.05
C PHE A 107 -3.87 31.55 13.76
N LYS A 108 -3.11 32.65 13.82
CA LYS A 108 -1.80 32.66 14.47
C LYS A 108 -1.87 32.22 15.94
N ARG A 109 -2.90 32.64 16.69
CA ARG A 109 -3.06 32.22 18.09
C ARG A 109 -3.38 30.74 18.22
N ILE A 110 -4.12 30.17 17.26
CA ILE A 110 -4.39 28.73 17.18
C ILE A 110 -3.08 27.99 16.91
N ALA A 111 -2.31 28.43 15.91
CA ALA A 111 -1.02 27.85 15.56
C ALA A 111 -0.02 27.90 16.73
N ASP A 112 0.14 29.05 17.37
CA ASP A 112 1.06 29.24 18.51
C ASP A 112 0.67 28.36 19.71
N ALA A 113 -0.63 28.11 19.93
CA ALA A 113 -1.12 27.28 21.03
C ALA A 113 -0.93 25.77 20.78
N VAL A 114 -1.02 25.32 19.53
CA VAL A 114 -0.96 23.89 19.18
C VAL A 114 0.47 23.46 18.82
N GLN A 115 1.23 24.31 18.12
CA GLN A 115 2.59 24.04 17.65
C GLN A 115 3.47 25.30 17.73
N PRO A 116 3.90 25.72 18.94
CA PRO A 116 4.66 26.96 19.15
C PRO A 116 5.98 27.03 18.39
N ASP A 117 6.64 25.87 18.17
CA ASP A 117 7.95 25.77 17.54
C ASP A 117 7.89 25.33 16.05
N ALA A 118 6.72 25.46 15.41
CA ALA A 118 6.55 25.01 14.02
C ALA A 118 7.48 25.77 13.05
N PRO A 119 8.25 25.07 12.18
CA PRO A 119 9.06 25.72 11.16
C PRO A 119 8.17 26.49 10.17
N ARG A 120 8.58 27.71 9.79
CA ARG A 120 7.83 28.62 8.91
C ARG A 120 7.86 28.28 7.42
N THR A 121 8.28 27.06 7.06
CA THR A 121 8.49 26.64 5.67
C THR A 121 7.23 26.10 5.01
N ALA A 122 6.16 25.88 5.76
CA ALA A 122 4.86 25.42 5.25
C ALA A 122 3.72 26.07 6.06
N PRO A 123 2.49 26.13 5.52
CA PRO A 123 1.33 26.55 6.29
C PRO A 123 1.17 25.66 7.54
N PRO A 124 1.18 26.24 8.76
CA PRO A 124 1.11 25.46 9.99
C PRO A 124 -0.29 24.82 10.12
N LEU A 125 -0.38 23.70 10.83
CA LEU A 125 -1.62 22.94 11.09
C LEU A 125 -2.34 22.31 9.88
N ALA A 126 -2.28 22.88 8.67
CA ALA A 126 -2.98 22.35 7.49
C ALA A 126 -2.24 22.69 6.19
N GLN A 127 -1.92 21.68 5.39
CA GLN A 127 -1.27 21.84 4.07
C GLN A 127 -2.25 21.72 2.90
N ALA A 128 -3.54 21.46 3.20
CA ALA A 128 -4.60 21.42 2.21
C ALA A 128 -5.61 22.56 2.47
N LEU A 129 -6.05 23.23 1.40
CA LEU A 129 -6.97 24.37 1.46
C LEU A 129 -8.22 24.11 0.62
N LEU A 130 -9.39 24.38 1.20
CA LEU A 130 -10.67 24.41 0.48
C LEU A 130 -11.13 25.86 0.30
N LEU A 131 -11.33 26.25 -0.96
CA LEU A 131 -11.98 27.49 -1.37
C LEU A 131 -13.31 27.13 -2.06
N LEU A 132 -14.41 27.67 -1.56
CA LEU A 132 -15.72 27.52 -2.17
C LEU A 132 -16.34 28.90 -2.33
N ASP A 133 -16.39 29.36 -3.57
CA ASP A 133 -16.98 30.65 -3.93
C ASP A 133 -18.43 30.44 -4.37
N SER A 134 -19.35 31.11 -3.67
CA SER A 134 -20.73 31.25 -4.10
C SER A 134 -20.81 32.25 -5.26
N PRO A 135 -21.83 32.14 -6.14
CA PRO A 135 -21.94 33.04 -7.28
C PRO A 135 -22.14 34.47 -6.77
N ALA A 136 -21.15 35.33 -7.00
CA ALA A 136 -21.31 36.76 -6.75
C ALA A 136 -22.14 37.34 -7.90
N SER A 137 -23.35 37.83 -7.60
CA SER A 137 -24.10 38.65 -8.55
C SER A 137 -23.44 40.04 -8.63
N LEU A 138 -22.37 40.15 -9.40
CA LEU A 138 -21.78 41.43 -9.75
C LEU A 138 -22.67 42.10 -10.80
N SER A 139 -23.70 42.82 -10.34
CA SER A 139 -24.54 43.64 -11.21
C SER A 139 -23.93 45.02 -11.33
N PHE A 140 -23.42 45.36 -12.51
CA PHE A 140 -23.04 46.72 -12.85
C PHE A 140 -24.18 47.36 -13.63
N ASN A 141 -24.74 48.45 -13.12
CA ASN A 141 -25.89 49.11 -13.74
C ASN A 141 -25.58 49.50 -15.19
N GLY A 142 -26.36 48.95 -16.14
CA GLY A 142 -26.27 49.25 -17.57
C GLY A 142 -25.07 48.62 -18.29
N LEU A 143 -24.32 47.72 -17.65
CA LEU A 143 -23.17 47.04 -18.24
C LEU A 143 -23.38 45.53 -18.27
N GLY A 144 -23.06 44.90 -19.40
CA GLY A 144 -22.94 43.44 -19.50
C GLY A 144 -21.60 42.99 -18.91
N THR A 145 -21.61 41.84 -18.23
CA THR A 145 -20.41 41.22 -17.68
C THR A 145 -20.10 39.92 -18.42
N THR A 146 -18.83 39.71 -18.72
CA THR A 146 -18.32 38.44 -19.26
C THR A 146 -17.15 38.00 -18.40
N TYR A 147 -17.14 36.74 -17.98
CA TYR A 147 -16.00 36.17 -17.29
C TYR A 147 -14.84 35.99 -18.28
N LEU A 148 -13.66 36.49 -17.91
CA LEU A 148 -12.42 36.25 -18.64
C LEU A 148 -11.59 35.24 -17.86
N ASP A 149 -11.12 34.20 -18.55
CA ASP A 149 -10.16 33.26 -17.98
C ASP A 149 -8.82 33.99 -17.75
N GLY A 150 -8.53 34.30 -16.49
CA GLY A 150 -7.26 34.87 -16.05
C GLY A 150 -6.33 33.81 -15.44
N GLU A 151 -5.03 34.11 -15.38
CA GLU A 151 -4.11 33.31 -14.57
C GLU A 151 -4.58 33.35 -13.11
N SER A 152 -5.06 32.21 -12.62
CA SER A 152 -5.51 32.07 -11.25
C SER A 152 -4.31 31.97 -10.32
N ILE A 153 -4.19 32.93 -9.41
CA ILE A 153 -3.17 32.91 -8.34
C ILE A 153 -3.72 32.08 -7.19
N PHE A 154 -3.18 30.88 -6.99
CA PHE A 154 -3.55 30.02 -5.87
C PHE A 154 -2.69 30.31 -4.63
N PRO A 155 -3.27 30.28 -3.42
CA PRO A 155 -2.51 30.37 -2.18
C PRO A 155 -1.45 29.26 -2.08
N ALA A 156 -0.34 29.55 -1.41
CA ALA A 156 0.78 28.62 -1.23
C ALA A 156 0.45 27.52 -0.19
N TYR A 157 -0.22 26.46 -0.64
CA TYR A 157 -0.51 25.23 0.07
C TYR A 157 -0.07 24.04 -0.80
N ASP A 158 0.13 22.86 -0.21
CA ASP A 158 0.51 21.66 -1.00
C ASP A 158 -0.61 21.27 -1.97
N VAL A 159 -1.86 21.37 -1.50
CA VAL A 159 -3.08 21.01 -2.24
C VAL A 159 -4.17 22.06 -2.00
N VAL A 160 -4.70 22.65 -3.07
CA VAL A 160 -5.82 23.60 -3.02
C VAL A 160 -6.95 23.07 -3.89
N LEU A 161 -8.12 22.87 -3.28
CA LEU A 161 -9.36 22.61 -4.00
C LEU A 161 -10.14 23.93 -4.06
N HIS A 162 -10.36 24.45 -5.26
CA HIS A 162 -11.13 25.67 -5.48
C HIS A 162 -12.35 25.37 -6.33
N LEU A 163 -13.53 25.55 -5.74
CA LEU A 163 -14.81 25.37 -6.41
C LEU A 163 -15.53 26.71 -6.52
N ILE A 164 -16.08 27.00 -7.70
CA ILE A 164 -16.82 28.23 -8.00
C ILE A 164 -18.20 27.81 -8.51
N GLU A 165 -19.24 28.15 -7.76
CA GLU A 165 -20.62 27.95 -8.19
C GLU A 165 -21.02 29.02 -9.22
N ARG A 166 -21.66 28.59 -10.32
CA ARG A 166 -22.08 29.49 -11.40
C ARG A 166 -23.55 29.94 -11.24
N PRO A 167 -23.89 31.19 -11.57
CA PRO A 167 -25.27 31.69 -11.53
C PRO A 167 -26.24 30.88 -12.41
N GLU A 168 -25.79 30.47 -13.60
CA GLU A 168 -26.53 29.66 -14.57
C GLU A 168 -26.65 28.16 -14.20
N GLY A 169 -26.10 27.76 -13.04
CA GLY A 169 -26.02 26.39 -12.59
C GLY A 169 -24.69 25.71 -12.97
N GLY A 170 -24.31 24.70 -12.18
CA GLY A 170 -23.03 24.00 -12.31
C GLY A 170 -21.92 24.58 -11.42
N THR A 171 -20.78 23.87 -11.40
CA THR A 171 -19.64 24.19 -10.55
C THR A 171 -18.36 24.08 -11.37
N LEU A 172 -17.57 25.14 -11.43
CA LEU A 172 -16.19 25.06 -11.88
C LEU A 172 -15.33 24.57 -10.74
N GLY A 173 -14.42 23.64 -11.02
CA GLY A 173 -13.47 23.15 -10.03
C GLY A 173 -12.05 23.19 -10.54
N PHE A 174 -11.12 23.56 -9.67
CA PHE A 174 -9.69 23.47 -9.92
C PHE A 174 -9.03 22.77 -8.74
N LEU A 175 -8.18 21.79 -9.05
CA LEU A 175 -7.24 21.21 -8.11
C LEU A 175 -5.86 21.79 -8.40
N ALA A 176 -5.38 22.69 -7.55
CA ALA A 176 -4.03 23.22 -7.65
C ALA A 176 -3.08 22.50 -6.69
N THR A 177 -1.94 22.06 -7.19
CA THR A 177 -0.93 21.33 -6.39
C THR A 177 0.43 22.02 -6.45
N ASP A 178 1.25 21.87 -5.41
CA ASP A 178 2.63 22.35 -5.46
C ASP A 178 3.46 21.50 -6.44
N SER A 179 3.95 22.13 -7.51
CA SER A 179 4.76 21.47 -8.53
C SER A 179 6.13 20.99 -8.02
N ALA A 180 6.59 21.49 -6.87
CA ALA A 180 7.78 20.96 -6.21
C ALA A 180 7.52 19.60 -5.54
N LEU A 181 6.26 19.27 -5.24
CA LEU A 181 5.84 18.05 -4.56
C LEU A 181 5.16 17.05 -5.51
N PHE A 182 4.41 17.55 -6.49
CA PHE A 182 3.56 16.73 -7.35
C PHE A 182 3.90 16.90 -8.83
N THR A 183 3.98 15.77 -9.53
CA THR A 183 4.03 15.75 -11.00
C THR A 183 2.64 15.97 -11.59
N SER A 184 2.53 16.49 -12.83
CA SER A 184 1.22 16.63 -13.52
C SER A 184 0.44 15.31 -13.55
N ALA A 185 1.12 14.20 -13.85
CA ALA A 185 0.47 12.90 -13.89
C ALA A 185 -0.16 12.54 -12.53
N THR A 186 0.47 12.93 -11.43
CA THR A 186 -0.06 12.69 -10.08
C THR A 186 -1.23 13.61 -9.79
N ALA A 187 -1.13 14.91 -10.12
CA ALA A 187 -2.21 15.88 -9.96
C ALA A 187 -3.46 15.48 -10.78
N GLN A 188 -3.29 14.99 -12.00
CA GLN A 188 -4.39 14.49 -12.85
C GLN A 188 -5.05 13.22 -12.27
N ARG A 189 -4.27 12.27 -11.74
CA ARG A 189 -4.84 11.10 -11.05
C ARG A 189 -5.60 11.51 -9.79
N MET A 190 -5.05 12.45 -9.04
CA MET A 190 -5.65 13.04 -7.84
C MET A 190 -6.99 13.71 -8.14
N ALA A 191 -7.05 14.53 -9.19
CA ALA A 191 -8.27 15.17 -9.70
C ALA A 191 -9.35 14.14 -10.07
N ARG A 192 -9.00 13.16 -10.92
CA ARG A 192 -9.92 12.09 -11.32
C ARG A 192 -10.42 11.25 -10.15
N ALA A 193 -9.57 11.01 -9.15
CA ALA A 193 -9.96 10.29 -7.94
C ALA A 193 -10.95 11.09 -7.09
N PHE A 194 -10.81 12.42 -7.03
CA PHE A 194 -11.79 13.29 -6.36
C PHE A 194 -13.14 13.25 -7.09
N GLU A 195 -13.15 13.38 -8.41
CA GLU A 195 -14.36 13.29 -9.25
C GLU A 195 -15.07 11.93 -9.08
N GLN A 196 -14.33 10.82 -9.15
CA GLN A 196 -14.89 9.49 -8.96
C GLN A 196 -15.49 9.32 -7.56
N LEU A 197 -14.82 9.88 -6.55
CA LEU A 197 -15.26 9.77 -5.17
C LEU A 197 -16.52 10.59 -4.91
N LEU A 198 -16.67 11.77 -5.55
CA LEU A 198 -17.91 12.54 -5.55
C LEU A 198 -19.08 11.67 -6.02
N THR A 199 -18.94 11.04 -7.19
CA THR A 199 -19.97 10.18 -7.78
C THR A 199 -20.33 9.01 -6.88
N GLU A 200 -19.34 8.33 -6.30
CA GLU A 200 -19.58 7.18 -5.42
C GLU A 200 -20.22 7.57 -4.08
N ALA A 201 -19.80 8.71 -3.51
CA ALA A 201 -20.30 9.21 -2.24
C ALA A 201 -21.79 9.57 -2.30
N VAL A 202 -22.25 10.17 -3.41
CA VAL A 202 -23.67 10.52 -3.60
C VAL A 202 -24.52 9.32 -4.03
N ARG A 203 -23.94 8.35 -4.76
CA ARG A 203 -24.62 7.14 -5.21
C ARG A 203 -24.90 6.16 -4.06
N THR A 204 -23.96 6.02 -3.12
CA THR A 204 -24.04 5.07 -2.01
C THR A 204 -23.62 5.68 -0.67
N PRO A 205 -24.34 6.72 -0.17
CA PRO A 205 -23.91 7.49 0.99
C PRO A 205 -23.85 6.70 2.31
N ASP A 206 -24.56 5.58 2.39
CA ASP A 206 -24.64 4.70 3.56
C ASP A 206 -23.62 3.54 3.51
N ALA A 207 -22.91 3.36 2.40
CA ALA A 207 -21.85 2.37 2.31
C ALA A 207 -20.63 2.79 3.17
N PRO A 208 -19.87 1.82 3.72
CA PRO A 208 -18.61 2.12 4.40
C PRO A 208 -17.66 2.89 3.48
N LEU A 209 -17.02 3.94 4.00
CA LEU A 209 -16.10 4.79 3.23
C LEU A 209 -15.00 4.02 2.51
N THR A 210 -14.58 2.86 3.02
CA THR A 210 -13.57 1.99 2.40
C THR A 210 -14.04 1.29 1.12
N ARG A 211 -15.36 1.18 0.91
CA ARG A 211 -15.94 0.56 -0.30
C ARG A 211 -16.12 1.54 -1.45
N LEU A 212 -16.05 2.85 -1.19
CA LEU A 212 -16.11 3.86 -2.25
C LEU A 212 -14.84 3.78 -3.10
N SER A 213 -14.99 3.57 -4.40
CA SER A 213 -13.83 3.43 -5.29
C SER A 213 -13.19 4.78 -5.58
N LEU A 214 -11.86 4.85 -5.60
CA LEU A 214 -11.12 6.02 -6.13
C LEU A 214 -10.94 5.94 -7.65
N LEU A 215 -11.16 4.77 -8.24
CA LEU A 215 -11.01 4.53 -9.68
C LEU A 215 -12.35 4.19 -10.30
N SER A 216 -12.62 4.75 -11.48
CA SER A 216 -13.72 4.27 -12.31
C SER A 216 -13.47 2.82 -12.74
N SER A 217 -14.51 2.13 -13.19
CA SER A 217 -14.39 0.77 -13.75
C SER A 217 -13.40 0.72 -14.91
N GLN A 218 -13.41 1.73 -15.78
CA GLN A 218 -12.47 1.87 -16.91
C GLN A 218 -11.03 2.07 -16.43
N GLN A 219 -10.80 2.97 -15.47
CA GLN A 219 -9.46 3.20 -14.91
C GLN A 219 -8.93 1.94 -14.21
N ARG A 220 -9.78 1.25 -13.45
CA ARG A 220 -9.41 0.00 -12.81
C ARG A 220 -9.05 -1.07 -13.85
N ALA A 221 -9.84 -1.21 -14.91
CA ALA A 221 -9.54 -2.15 -15.99
C ALA A 221 -8.21 -1.82 -16.68
N GLN A 222 -7.92 -0.54 -16.92
CA GLN A 222 -6.66 -0.10 -17.50
C GLN A 222 -5.46 -0.44 -16.59
N VAL A 223 -5.56 -0.17 -15.29
CA VAL A 223 -4.51 -0.50 -14.31
C VAL A 223 -4.27 -2.00 -14.28
N LEU A 224 -5.34 -2.80 -14.20
CA LEU A 224 -5.24 -4.26 -14.20
C LEU A 224 -4.61 -4.77 -15.50
N ALA A 225 -5.08 -4.32 -16.67
CA ALA A 225 -4.53 -4.73 -17.96
C ALA A 225 -3.04 -4.37 -18.11
N THR A 226 -2.59 -3.26 -17.51
CA THR A 226 -1.18 -2.83 -17.58
C THR A 226 -0.28 -3.65 -16.63
N LEU A 227 -0.81 -4.11 -15.50
CA LEU A 227 -0.04 -4.75 -14.44
C LEU A 227 -0.11 -6.28 -14.43
N ASP A 228 -1.05 -6.89 -15.17
CA ASP A 228 -1.31 -8.34 -15.15
C ASP A 228 -0.17 -9.17 -15.77
N GLY A 229 0.82 -8.54 -16.42
CA GLY A 229 1.97 -9.23 -17.03
C GLY A 229 1.62 -10.10 -18.24
N GLY A 230 0.34 -10.17 -18.60
CA GLY A 230 -0.20 -10.95 -19.70
C GLY A 230 -0.20 -12.46 -19.44
N PRO A 231 -0.98 -13.22 -20.23
CA PRO A 231 -0.89 -14.67 -20.19
C PRO A 231 0.53 -15.12 -20.54
N GLN A 232 1.04 -16.10 -19.81
CA GLN A 232 2.31 -16.75 -20.09
C GLN A 232 2.02 -18.12 -20.68
N ASP A 233 2.65 -18.44 -21.81
CA ASP A 233 2.53 -19.75 -22.47
C ASP A 233 3.33 -20.82 -21.72
N ILE A 234 2.81 -21.23 -20.56
CA ILE A 234 3.36 -22.34 -19.77
C ILE A 234 2.53 -23.59 -20.12
N PRO A 235 3.16 -24.65 -20.66
CA PRO A 235 2.42 -25.86 -21.01
C PRO A 235 1.69 -26.42 -19.78
N GLU A 236 0.46 -26.91 -19.99
CA GLU A 236 -0.36 -27.45 -18.92
C GLU A 236 0.35 -28.63 -18.23
N GLY A 237 0.40 -28.60 -16.89
CA GLY A 237 1.10 -29.61 -16.09
C GLY A 237 2.63 -29.59 -16.19
N ALA A 238 3.23 -28.58 -16.85
CA ALA A 238 4.69 -28.48 -16.93
C ALA A 238 5.31 -28.33 -15.54
N CYS A 239 6.26 -29.21 -15.24
CA CYS A 239 7.09 -29.13 -14.05
C CYS A 239 8.48 -28.63 -14.44
N ILE A 240 9.15 -27.87 -13.55
CA ILE A 240 10.50 -27.36 -13.81
C ILE A 240 11.47 -28.50 -14.21
N HIS A 241 11.36 -29.66 -13.58
CA HIS A 241 12.23 -30.80 -13.89
C HIS A 241 11.91 -31.44 -15.27
N THR A 242 10.67 -31.39 -15.75
CA THR A 242 10.31 -31.90 -17.10
C THR A 242 10.75 -30.93 -18.19
N LEU A 243 10.61 -29.62 -17.96
CA LEU A 243 11.17 -28.58 -18.82
C LEU A 243 12.70 -28.68 -18.90
N PHE A 244 13.36 -28.93 -17.77
CA PHE A 244 14.80 -29.19 -17.72
C PHE A 244 15.19 -30.42 -18.55
N GLU A 245 14.46 -31.54 -18.45
CA GLU A 245 14.73 -32.73 -19.28
C GLU A 245 14.54 -32.48 -20.78
N ALA A 246 13.55 -31.67 -21.16
CA ALA A 246 13.38 -31.24 -22.55
C ALA A 246 14.61 -30.45 -23.03
N GLN A 247 15.15 -29.56 -22.19
CA GLN A 247 16.39 -28.84 -22.49
C GLN A 247 17.60 -29.79 -22.59
N VAL A 248 17.69 -30.82 -21.74
CA VAL A 248 18.75 -31.84 -21.80
C VAL A 248 18.72 -32.57 -23.14
N ARG A 249 17.54 -32.91 -23.66
CA ARG A 249 17.40 -33.53 -24.99
C ARG A 249 17.82 -32.59 -26.11
N ARG A 250 17.52 -31.29 -25.99
CA ARG A 250 17.83 -30.28 -27.01
C ARG A 250 19.31 -29.94 -27.10
N SER A 251 20.01 -29.85 -25.97
CA SER A 251 21.40 -29.38 -25.93
C SER A 251 22.22 -30.11 -24.86
N PRO A 252 22.45 -31.43 -25.01
CA PRO A 252 22.99 -32.27 -23.94
C PRO A 252 24.40 -31.88 -23.49
N HIS A 253 25.26 -31.46 -24.43
CA HIS A 253 26.66 -31.12 -24.17
C HIS A 253 26.88 -29.64 -23.79
N ALA A 254 25.85 -28.80 -23.86
CA ALA A 254 25.96 -27.40 -23.47
C ALA A 254 26.18 -27.28 -21.95
N PRO A 255 26.95 -26.27 -21.49
CA PRO A 255 27.14 -26.04 -20.06
C PRO A 255 25.80 -25.69 -19.39
N ALA A 256 25.50 -26.33 -18.25
CA ALA A 256 24.27 -26.14 -17.50
C ALA A 256 24.50 -25.48 -16.14
N VAL A 257 25.57 -25.87 -15.45
CA VAL A 257 25.92 -25.32 -14.12
C VAL A 257 27.44 -25.24 -13.97
N ALA A 258 27.92 -24.14 -13.41
CA ALA A 258 29.33 -23.93 -13.11
C ALA A 258 29.50 -23.44 -11.66
N HIS A 259 30.53 -23.95 -10.99
CA HIS A 259 30.92 -23.51 -9.64
C HIS A 259 32.42 -23.70 -9.45
N GLY A 260 33.15 -22.60 -9.21
CA GLY A 260 34.61 -22.59 -9.28
C GLY A 260 35.09 -23.04 -10.66
N ASP A 261 36.10 -23.90 -10.70
CA ASP A 261 36.67 -24.44 -11.95
C ASP A 261 35.90 -25.65 -12.52
N SER A 262 34.75 -26.00 -11.92
CA SER A 262 33.94 -27.15 -12.35
C SER A 262 32.69 -26.70 -13.07
N THR A 263 32.56 -27.13 -14.32
CA THR A 263 31.36 -26.94 -15.15
C THR A 263 30.79 -28.31 -15.52
N TRP A 264 29.48 -28.49 -15.34
CA TRP A 264 28.76 -29.68 -15.81
C TRP A 264 27.81 -29.30 -16.95
N SER A 265 27.79 -30.16 -17.96
CA SER A 265 26.82 -30.10 -19.05
C SER A 265 25.40 -30.46 -18.59
N TYR A 266 24.39 -30.16 -19.41
CA TYR A 266 23.00 -30.57 -19.16
C TYR A 266 22.87 -32.07 -18.94
N ALA A 267 23.52 -32.89 -19.79
CA ALA A 267 23.50 -34.34 -19.67
C ALA A 267 24.11 -34.82 -18.35
N GLU A 268 25.24 -34.25 -17.94
CA GLU A 268 25.94 -34.59 -16.70
C GLU A 268 25.17 -34.22 -15.44
N LEU A 269 24.52 -33.04 -15.43
CA LEU A 269 23.67 -32.61 -14.34
C LEU A 269 22.43 -33.49 -14.24
N ASN A 270 21.79 -33.80 -15.37
CA ASN A 270 20.61 -34.65 -15.41
C ASN A 270 20.90 -36.07 -14.94
N ALA A 271 22.02 -36.68 -15.39
CA ALA A 271 22.42 -38.02 -14.96
C ALA A 271 22.59 -38.10 -13.42
N ARG A 272 23.20 -37.08 -12.81
CA ARG A 272 23.40 -37.00 -11.36
C ARG A 272 22.08 -36.77 -10.62
N ALA A 273 21.21 -35.90 -11.14
CA ALA A 273 19.88 -35.68 -10.59
C ALA A 273 19.01 -36.95 -10.65
N ASN A 274 19.04 -37.68 -11.77
CA ASN A 274 18.33 -38.95 -11.96
C ASN A 274 18.84 -40.04 -11.00
N ALA A 275 20.16 -40.14 -10.84
CA ALA A 275 20.75 -41.09 -9.89
C ALA A 275 20.33 -40.79 -8.45
N LEU A 276 20.19 -39.51 -8.09
CA LEU A 276 19.67 -39.12 -6.80
C LEU A 276 18.18 -39.46 -6.66
N ALA A 277 17.37 -39.15 -7.66
CA ALA A 277 15.93 -39.43 -7.65
C ALA A 277 15.66 -40.93 -7.46
N ALA A 278 16.33 -41.79 -8.25
CA ALA A 278 16.24 -43.24 -8.10
C ALA A 278 16.66 -43.71 -6.70
N ARG A 279 17.66 -43.06 -6.11
CA ARG A 279 18.14 -43.35 -4.75
C ARG A 279 17.17 -42.90 -3.66
N LEU A 280 16.37 -41.86 -3.90
CA LEU A 280 15.31 -41.42 -3.00
C LEU A 280 14.11 -42.37 -3.07
N LEU A 281 13.69 -42.72 -4.28
CA LEU A 281 12.58 -43.65 -4.54
C LEU A 281 12.86 -45.06 -3.98
N SER A 282 14.07 -45.60 -4.20
CA SER A 282 14.50 -46.88 -3.61
C SER A 282 14.57 -46.88 -2.09
N ARG A 283 14.52 -45.71 -1.44
CA ARG A 283 14.40 -45.58 0.02
C ARG A 283 12.96 -45.33 0.48
N GLY A 284 11.98 -45.49 -0.41
CA GLY A 284 10.56 -45.42 -0.08
C GLY A 284 9.97 -44.01 -0.08
N MET A 285 10.68 -43.01 -0.61
CA MET A 285 10.16 -41.65 -0.73
C MET A 285 8.85 -41.65 -1.52
N GLN A 286 7.81 -41.06 -0.93
CA GLN A 286 6.51 -40.83 -1.58
C GLN A 286 6.45 -39.42 -2.19
N PRO A 287 5.52 -39.18 -3.15
CA PRO A 287 5.20 -37.84 -3.60
C PRO A 287 4.83 -36.89 -2.45
N GLU A 288 5.08 -35.60 -2.64
CA GLU A 288 4.83 -34.51 -1.67
C GLU A 288 5.68 -34.56 -0.38
N GLU A 289 6.57 -35.56 -0.24
CA GLU A 289 7.48 -35.62 0.89
C GLU A 289 8.52 -34.49 0.88
N ARG A 290 8.82 -33.97 2.07
CA ARG A 290 9.74 -32.85 2.26
C ARG A 290 11.11 -33.34 2.69
N VAL A 291 12.13 -32.98 1.90
CA VAL A 291 13.52 -33.39 2.11
C VAL A 291 14.35 -32.18 2.52
N GLY A 292 14.85 -32.18 3.76
CA GLY A 292 15.79 -31.16 4.21
C GLY A 292 17.14 -31.31 3.53
N VAL A 293 17.64 -30.24 2.90
CA VAL A 293 18.94 -30.25 2.22
C VAL A 293 19.85 -29.18 2.79
N VAL A 294 20.88 -29.62 3.51
CA VAL A 294 21.97 -28.73 3.94
C VAL A 294 23.00 -28.65 2.85
N MET A 295 23.15 -27.48 2.22
CA MET A 295 24.08 -27.29 1.12
C MET A 295 24.78 -25.92 1.19
N GLU A 296 26.01 -25.88 0.71
CA GLU A 296 26.66 -24.67 0.22
C GLU A 296 26.41 -24.56 -1.30
N PRO A 297 26.46 -23.34 -1.89
CA PRO A 297 26.37 -23.18 -3.34
C PRO A 297 27.36 -24.11 -4.05
N SER A 298 26.85 -25.01 -4.91
CA SER A 298 27.66 -26.04 -5.58
C SER A 298 26.88 -26.70 -6.72
N ASN A 299 27.60 -27.29 -7.68
CA ASN A 299 27.00 -28.09 -8.76
C ASN A 299 26.19 -29.27 -8.19
N GLN A 300 26.67 -29.87 -7.10
CA GLN A 300 26.00 -30.93 -6.35
C GLN A 300 24.67 -30.47 -5.75
N GLY A 301 24.62 -29.24 -5.23
CA GLY A 301 23.39 -28.63 -4.72
C GLY A 301 22.31 -28.60 -5.79
N MET A 302 22.63 -28.15 -7.00
CA MET A 302 21.68 -28.13 -8.12
C MET A 302 21.19 -29.53 -8.51
N ALA A 303 22.09 -30.52 -8.56
CA ALA A 303 21.70 -31.92 -8.77
C ALA A 303 20.77 -32.44 -7.66
N ALA A 304 20.97 -31.97 -6.42
CA ALA A 304 20.14 -32.34 -5.28
C ALA A 304 18.71 -31.80 -5.41
N LEU A 305 18.56 -30.51 -5.75
CA LEU A 305 17.27 -29.88 -5.96
C LEU A 305 16.48 -30.58 -7.07
N LEU A 306 17.10 -30.76 -8.24
CA LEU A 306 16.46 -31.42 -9.39
C LEU A 306 16.12 -32.89 -9.07
N GLY A 307 16.99 -33.62 -8.38
CA GLY A 307 16.74 -35.01 -8.02
C GLY A 307 15.57 -35.19 -7.04
N ILE A 308 15.40 -34.26 -6.10
CA ILE A 308 14.24 -34.26 -5.18
C ILE A 308 12.94 -33.99 -5.93
N LEU A 309 12.94 -33.00 -6.82
CA LEU A 309 11.77 -32.69 -7.66
C LEU A 309 11.39 -33.87 -8.58
N LYS A 310 12.39 -34.52 -9.19
CA LYS A 310 12.20 -35.73 -10.03
C LYS A 310 11.68 -36.94 -9.25
N ALA A 311 11.96 -37.02 -7.95
CA ALA A 311 11.40 -38.04 -7.07
C ALA A 311 9.97 -37.70 -6.59
N GLY A 312 9.41 -36.55 -7.00
CA GLY A 312 8.06 -36.10 -6.62
C GLY A 312 7.98 -35.37 -5.29
N GLY A 313 9.11 -35.00 -4.67
CA GLY A 313 9.10 -34.29 -3.38
C GLY A 313 9.45 -32.82 -3.46
N ALA A 314 9.37 -32.18 -2.29
CA ALA A 314 9.74 -30.80 -2.08
C ALA A 314 11.06 -30.71 -1.30
N TYR A 315 12.01 -29.89 -1.76
CA TYR A 315 13.22 -29.64 -1.00
C TYR A 315 12.99 -28.53 0.02
N VAL A 316 13.61 -28.65 1.20
CA VAL A 316 13.67 -27.60 2.22
C VAL A 316 15.13 -27.15 2.33
N PRO A 317 15.49 -25.99 1.74
CA PRO A 317 16.87 -25.54 1.71
C PRO A 317 17.31 -25.08 3.09
N LEU A 318 18.47 -25.56 3.52
CA LEU A 318 19.10 -25.19 4.79
C LEU A 318 20.51 -24.67 4.49
N ASP A 319 20.76 -23.42 4.86
CA ASP A 319 22.09 -22.83 4.73
C ASP A 319 23.06 -23.52 5.70
N ALA A 320 24.22 -23.93 5.17
CA ALA A 320 25.28 -24.55 5.95
C ALA A 320 25.81 -23.65 7.08
N GLY A 321 25.82 -22.33 6.89
CA GLY A 321 26.27 -21.33 7.85
C GLY A 321 25.28 -21.02 8.98
N TRP A 322 24.02 -21.46 8.89
CA TRP A 322 23.05 -21.21 9.96
C TRP A 322 23.42 -21.94 11.26
N PRO A 323 23.17 -21.31 12.44
CA PRO A 323 23.27 -21.99 13.72
C PRO A 323 22.38 -23.25 13.76
N GLU A 324 22.86 -24.29 14.44
CA GLU A 324 22.14 -25.57 14.55
C GLU A 324 20.71 -25.44 15.09
N PRO A 325 20.41 -24.57 16.09
CA PRO A 325 19.04 -24.35 16.55
C PRO A 325 18.11 -23.84 15.43
N ARG A 326 18.60 -22.98 14.52
CA ARG A 326 17.82 -22.46 13.38
C ARG A 326 17.51 -23.57 12.39
N LYS A 327 18.49 -24.40 12.02
CA LYS A 327 18.30 -25.56 11.13
C LYS A 327 17.25 -26.52 11.68
N ARG A 328 17.35 -26.88 12.97
CA ARG A 328 16.36 -27.75 13.64
C ARG A 328 14.96 -27.14 13.66
N SER A 329 14.87 -25.84 13.94
CA SER A 329 13.58 -25.13 13.96
C SER A 329 12.89 -25.18 12.60
N VAL A 330 13.62 -24.93 11.51
CA VAL A 330 13.08 -25.02 10.14
C VAL A 330 12.61 -26.44 9.84
N LEU A 331 13.44 -27.45 10.10
CA LEU A 331 13.10 -28.86 9.86
C LEU A 331 11.87 -29.34 10.63
N THR A 332 11.73 -28.88 11.88
CA THR A 332 10.58 -29.23 12.72
C THR A 332 9.31 -28.59 12.19
N ARG A 333 9.36 -27.31 11.83
CA ARG A 333 8.19 -26.57 11.31
C ARG A 333 7.79 -26.99 9.90
N SER A 334 8.75 -27.44 9.09
CA SER A 334 8.48 -27.96 7.76
C SER A 334 7.98 -29.40 7.77
N GLY A 335 7.97 -30.11 8.91
CA GLY A 335 7.53 -31.51 8.97
C GLY A 335 8.27 -32.40 7.98
N CYS A 336 9.60 -32.22 7.87
CA CYS A 336 10.44 -33.04 7.00
C CYS A 336 10.53 -34.48 7.52
N SER A 337 10.29 -35.44 6.64
CA SER A 337 10.42 -36.88 6.93
C SER A 337 11.89 -37.33 7.05
N GLY A 338 12.84 -36.55 6.50
CA GLY A 338 14.27 -36.85 6.52
C GLY A 338 15.18 -35.66 6.19
N CYS A 339 16.48 -35.81 6.46
CA CYS A 339 17.51 -34.80 6.18
C CYS A 339 18.74 -35.40 5.50
N GLY A 340 19.26 -34.71 4.49
CA GLY A 340 20.54 -35.02 3.83
C GLY A 340 21.57 -33.91 4.05
N TRP A 341 22.82 -34.29 4.36
CA TRP A 341 23.96 -33.38 4.48
C TRP A 341 24.88 -33.50 3.26
N MET A 342 25.21 -32.38 2.59
CA MET A 342 26.33 -32.31 1.64
C MET A 342 27.46 -31.49 2.28
N ARG A 343 28.58 -32.14 2.66
CA ARG A 343 29.81 -31.44 3.13
C ARG A 343 30.92 -31.48 2.06
N ARG A 344 31.73 -30.43 2.07
CA ARG A 344 32.79 -29.99 1.13
C ARG A 344 33.92 -30.97 0.73
N ARG A 345 34.08 -32.16 1.32
CA ARG A 345 35.15 -33.12 0.92
C ARG A 345 34.57 -34.35 0.23
N TRP A 346 34.28 -34.21 -1.07
CA TRP A 346 33.91 -35.28 -1.98
C TRP A 346 35.14 -35.73 -2.78
N ARG A 347 35.97 -36.62 -2.21
CA ARG A 347 36.99 -37.36 -2.97
C ARG A 347 36.74 -38.84 -2.78
N HIS A 348 36.30 -39.47 -3.87
CA HIS A 348 36.17 -40.91 -4.12
C HIS A 348 35.21 -41.73 -3.21
N THR A 349 34.23 -42.35 -3.90
CA THR A 349 33.41 -43.52 -3.50
C THR A 349 32.51 -43.42 -2.26
N ARG A 350 31.18 -43.55 -2.51
CA ARG A 350 30.08 -43.84 -1.57
C ARG A 350 29.77 -42.77 -0.50
N ALA A 351 28.66 -42.04 -0.69
CA ALA A 351 27.53 -41.92 0.27
C ALA A 351 26.86 -40.54 0.24
N TRP A 352 25.81 -40.40 -0.59
CA TRP A 352 24.64 -39.64 -0.15
C TRP A 352 24.00 -40.46 0.97
N CYS A 353 24.07 -39.96 2.20
CA CYS A 353 23.46 -40.58 3.37
C CYS A 353 22.21 -39.78 3.73
N PRO A 354 21.05 -40.03 3.09
CA PRO A 354 19.79 -39.62 3.66
C PRO A 354 19.62 -40.53 4.87
N THR A 355 19.98 -39.99 6.02
CA THR A 355 19.54 -40.61 7.26
C THR A 355 18.06 -40.24 7.35
N TRP A 356 17.20 -41.21 7.05
CA TRP A 356 15.74 -41.16 7.22
C TRP A 356 15.29 -41.05 8.69
N ARG A 357 16.23 -40.66 9.56
CA ARG A 357 16.04 -40.24 10.94
C ARG A 357 17.13 -39.22 11.21
N CYS A 358 16.77 -37.98 11.52
CA CYS A 358 17.71 -36.94 11.94
C CYS A 358 18.60 -37.47 13.08
N ARG A 359 19.82 -37.91 12.78
CA ARG A 359 20.87 -38.03 13.80
C ARG A 359 21.81 -36.82 13.66
N PRO A 360 22.23 -36.22 14.78
CA PRO A 360 23.16 -35.10 14.75
C PRO A 360 24.45 -35.50 14.03
N SER A 361 25.07 -34.51 13.38
CA SER A 361 26.37 -34.61 12.71
C SER A 361 27.36 -35.46 13.52
N PRO A 362 28.02 -36.48 12.94
CA PRO A 362 29.05 -37.23 13.65
C PRO A 362 30.33 -36.41 13.63
N ARG A 363 30.48 -35.53 14.63
CA ARG A 363 31.74 -35.20 15.35
C ARG A 363 31.57 -33.91 16.14
N THR A 364 31.28 -34.06 17.43
CA THR A 364 31.86 -33.37 18.62
C THR A 364 30.80 -33.17 19.71
N SER A 365 30.75 -34.09 20.68
CA SER A 365 30.90 -33.82 22.13
C SER A 365 30.51 -35.07 22.96
N PRO A 366 31.12 -35.29 24.14
CA PRO A 366 31.07 -36.55 24.86
C PRO A 366 29.81 -36.69 25.73
N ARG A 367 29.46 -37.97 25.93
CA ARG A 367 28.68 -38.62 27.00
C ARG A 367 27.88 -37.75 27.99
N THR A 368 26.64 -38.23 28.17
CA THR A 368 25.60 -37.93 29.17
C THR A 368 24.52 -37.02 28.58
N TRP A 369 23.29 -37.50 28.36
CA TRP A 369 22.34 -37.79 29.43
C TRP A 369 21.10 -38.53 28.85
N SER A 370 20.50 -39.42 29.64
CA SER A 370 19.09 -39.86 29.52
C SER A 370 18.38 -39.44 30.82
N PRO A 371 17.08 -39.10 30.75
CA PRO A 371 16.10 -40.14 31.06
C PRO A 371 14.85 -40.13 30.15
N ALA A 372 14.18 -41.28 30.17
CA ALA A 372 12.88 -41.59 29.57
C ALA A 372 11.70 -41.14 30.48
N PRO A 373 10.49 -41.72 30.38
CA PRO A 373 9.42 -41.39 29.45
C PRO A 373 8.14 -40.86 30.14
N GLY A 374 7.24 -40.25 29.35
CA GLY A 374 5.80 -40.15 29.66
C GLY A 374 5.30 -38.83 30.24
N THR A 375 4.40 -38.15 29.54
CA THR A 375 2.97 -38.05 29.91
C THR A 375 2.22 -37.11 28.97
N SER A 376 1.02 -37.56 28.61
CA SER A 376 -0.02 -36.90 27.83
C SER A 376 -0.52 -35.58 28.43
N ARG A 377 -0.74 -34.56 27.59
CA ARG A 377 -2.05 -33.90 27.36
C ARG A 377 -1.93 -32.73 26.38
N PRO A 378 -2.95 -32.45 25.55
CA PRO A 378 -2.94 -31.36 24.58
C PRO A 378 -3.40 -30.05 25.25
N ARG A 379 -2.78 -28.91 24.92
CA ARG A 379 -3.34 -27.60 25.25
C ARG A 379 -3.32 -26.63 24.07
N LYS A 380 -4.55 -26.36 23.62
CA LYS A 380 -5.14 -25.20 22.95
C LYS A 380 -4.25 -23.98 22.72
N TRP A 381 -4.28 -23.52 21.48
CA TRP A 381 -3.81 -22.22 21.01
C TRP A 381 -4.49 -21.08 21.76
N ARG A 382 -3.70 -20.24 22.44
CA ARG A 382 -4.09 -18.88 22.82
C ARG A 382 -3.29 -17.90 21.96
N THR A 383 -4.01 -17.09 21.21
CA THR A 383 -3.53 -15.88 20.57
C THR A 383 -3.62 -14.74 21.58
N SER A 384 -2.51 -14.08 21.91
CA SER A 384 -2.52 -12.74 22.50
C SER A 384 -1.22 -12.00 22.19
N SER A 385 -1.36 -10.99 21.33
CA SER A 385 -0.78 -9.64 21.36
C SER A 385 0.54 -9.40 22.10
N SER A 386 1.49 -8.79 21.38
CA SER A 386 2.04 -7.43 21.67
C SER A 386 3.47 -7.33 21.12
N ARG A 387 3.71 -6.34 20.26
CA ARG A 387 5.06 -5.84 19.95
C ARG A 387 5.06 -4.32 20.10
N PRO A 388 5.99 -3.73 20.85
CA PRO A 388 6.11 -2.30 21.00
C PRO A 388 6.72 -1.65 19.75
N ALA A 389 6.33 -0.39 19.50
CA ALA A 389 6.81 0.45 18.41
C ALA A 389 8.27 0.91 18.62
N PRO A 390 9.08 1.07 17.56
CA PRO A 390 10.41 1.68 17.68
C PRO A 390 10.32 3.22 17.63
N PRO A 391 11.34 3.93 18.18
CA PRO A 391 11.33 5.38 18.29
C PRO A 391 11.59 6.08 16.95
N ALA A 392 11.05 7.30 16.84
CA ALA A 392 11.10 8.17 15.67
C ALA A 392 12.52 8.65 15.34
N SER A 393 12.88 8.57 14.06
CA SER A 393 13.99 9.33 13.45
C SER A 393 13.44 10.41 12.51
N PRO A 394 14.13 11.55 12.34
CA PRO A 394 13.56 12.75 11.76
C PRO A 394 13.63 12.76 10.22
N ARG A 395 12.62 13.41 9.63
CA ARG A 395 12.49 13.81 8.21
C ARG A 395 12.05 12.71 7.23
N ALA A 396 10.77 12.77 6.86
CA ALA A 396 10.28 12.35 5.55
C ALA A 396 9.30 13.42 5.05
N SER A 397 9.53 13.92 3.84
CA SER A 397 8.51 14.67 3.09
C SER A 397 7.35 13.73 2.82
N TRP A 398 6.13 14.18 3.17
CA TRP A 398 4.94 13.35 3.37
C TRP A 398 4.35 12.78 2.08
N TRP A 399 4.87 13.20 0.91
CA TRP A 399 4.33 12.87 -0.41
C TRP A 399 5.18 11.87 -1.21
N SER A 400 6.27 11.36 -0.65
CA SER A 400 7.24 10.53 -1.40
C SER A 400 6.87 9.05 -1.59
N THR A 401 5.63 8.63 -1.29
CA THR A 401 5.23 7.22 -1.45
C THR A 401 3.82 7.08 -2.02
N ALA A 402 3.66 7.50 -3.28
CA ALA A 402 2.55 7.07 -4.13
C ALA A 402 3.04 6.91 -5.58
N ALA A 403 4.01 6.03 -5.77
CA ALA A 403 4.25 5.41 -7.07
C ALA A 403 3.57 4.02 -7.01
N TRP A 404 2.41 3.93 -7.65
CA TRP A 404 1.81 2.66 -8.08
C TRP A 404 1.80 2.66 -9.59
#